data_AF-A0A853C5B0-F1
#
_entry.id   AF-A0A853C5B0-F1
#
_cell.length_a   1.000
_cell.length_b   1.000
_cell.length_c   1.000
_cell.angle_alpha   90.00
_cell.angle_beta   90.00
_cell.angle_gamma   90.00
#
_symmetry.space_group_name_H-M   'P 1'
#
loop_
_entity.id
_entity.type
_entity.pdbx_description
1 polymer ?
#
loop_
_entity_poly.entity_id
_entity_poly.type
_entity_poly.pdbx_seq_one_letter_code
_entity_poly.pdbx_strand_id
1 'polypeptide(L)' 'MTDVAAEQSAPADALHEHGWLTESGHQTSEGRLSYVRCVDCGIRRVDLQPHPLLPPQSLTRTVGDRGTVR' A
#
# COMPACT_ATOMS: atom_id res chain seq x y z
N MET A 1 -15.80 -8.05 -26.24
CA MET A 1 -14.75 -7.01 -26.28
C MET A 1 -15.32 -5.80 -25.54
N THR A 2 -15.46 -5.87 -24.22
CA THR A 2 -14.38 -5.77 -23.22
C THR A 2 -14.74 -6.56 -21.97
N ASP A 3 -13.91 -7.55 -21.64
CA ASP A 3 -13.83 -8.16 -20.31
C ASP A 3 -12.86 -7.34 -19.44
N VAL A 4 -12.70 -7.70 -18.17
CA VAL A 4 -11.98 -7.03 -17.08
C VAL A 4 -12.84 -6.03 -16.29
N ALA A 5 -13.97 -6.53 -15.79
CA ALA A 5 -14.36 -6.19 -14.43
C ALA A 5 -13.23 -6.68 -13.51
N ALA A 6 -12.31 -5.78 -13.19
CA ALA A 6 -11.26 -6.06 -12.21
C ALA A 6 -11.97 -6.44 -10.90
N GLU A 7 -12.00 -7.75 -10.64
CA GLU A 7 -12.45 -8.34 -9.39
C GLU A 7 -11.56 -7.79 -8.29
N GLN A 8 -12.02 -6.67 -7.75
CA GLN A 8 -11.49 -6.00 -6.58
C GLN A 8 -11.72 -6.97 -5.42
N SER A 9 -10.80 -7.92 -5.24
CA SER A 9 -10.77 -8.71 -4.03
C SER A 9 -10.73 -7.69 -2.89
N ALA A 10 -11.74 -7.66 -2.02
CA ALA A 10 -11.64 -6.85 -0.82
C ALA A 10 -10.44 -7.40 -0.03
N PRO A 11 -9.43 -6.58 0.31
CA PRO A 11 -8.27 -7.10 1.02
C PRO A 11 -8.75 -7.58 2.41
N ALA A 12 -8.27 -8.74 2.83
CA ALA A 12 -8.56 -9.39 4.11
C ALA A 12 -7.92 -8.63 5.30
N ASP A 13 -7.91 -7.30 5.21
CA ASP A 13 -7.01 -6.34 5.85
C ASP A 13 -7.74 -5.48 6.90
N ALA A 14 -9.03 -5.76 7.12
CA ALA A 14 -9.80 -5.15 8.20
C ALA A 14 -9.53 -5.83 9.56
N LEU A 15 -8.27 -6.19 9.85
CA LEU A 15 -7.90 -6.84 11.12
C LEU A 15 -7.51 -5.81 12.20
N HIS A 16 -7.03 -4.62 11.85
CA HIS A 16 -6.70 -3.52 12.77
C HIS A 16 -6.36 -2.24 11.99
N GLU A 17 -6.30 -1.10 12.69
CA GLU A 17 -5.74 0.14 12.15
C GLU A 17 -4.22 -0.01 11.99
N HIS A 18 -3.71 0.07 10.76
CA HIS A 18 -2.29 -0.13 10.48
C HIS A 18 -1.44 1.09 10.86
N GLY A 19 -0.43 0.87 11.71
CA GLY A 19 0.68 1.81 11.91
C GLY A 19 1.71 1.72 10.78
N TRP A 20 1.60 2.58 9.77
CA TRP A 20 2.49 2.57 8.59
C TRP A 20 3.85 3.22 8.88
N LEU A 21 4.93 2.51 8.55
CA LEU A 21 6.31 3.00 8.62
C LEU A 21 6.97 2.94 7.25
N THR A 22 7.54 4.05 6.80
CA THR A 22 8.25 4.15 5.52
C THR A 22 9.58 3.40 5.57
N GLU A 23 9.71 2.33 4.78
CA GLU A 23 10.94 1.56 4.64
C GLU A 23 11.89 2.21 3.62
N SER A 24 11.35 2.71 2.51
CA SER A 24 12.11 3.38 1.47
C SER A 24 11.26 4.39 0.71
N GLY A 25 11.92 5.39 0.14
CA GLY A 25 11.27 6.42 -0.65
C GLY A 25 12.08 6.74 -1.90
N HIS A 26 11.42 6.73 -3.06
CA HIS A 26 12.04 6.98 -4.36
C HIS A 26 11.32 8.12 -5.05
N GLN A 27 12.09 9.04 -5.61
CA GLN A 27 11.56 10.09 -6.45
C GLN A 27 11.46 9.59 -7.89
N THR A 28 10.29 9.73 -8.48
CA THR A 28 9.99 9.35 -9.86
C THR A 28 9.35 10.54 -10.57
N SER A 29 9.18 10.46 -11.88
CA SER A 29 8.52 11.50 -12.68
C SER A 29 7.06 11.73 -12.28
N GLU A 30 6.41 10.73 -11.67
CA GLU A 30 5.02 10.77 -11.20
C GLU A 30 4.90 11.37 -9.79
N GLY A 31 6.02 11.61 -9.10
CA GLY A 31 6.08 12.09 -7.73
C GLY A 31 7.00 11.25 -6.85
N ARG A 32 6.76 11.27 -5.54
CA ARG A 32 7.52 10.47 -4.57
C ARG A 32 6.77 9.18 -4.24
N LEU A 33 7.32 8.05 -4.63
CA LEU A 33 6.89 6.74 -4.19
C LEU A 33 7.48 6.44 -2.81
N SER A 34 6.64 5.98 -1.88
CA SER A 34 7.02 5.57 -0.54
C SER A 34 6.55 4.13 -0.32
N TYR A 35 7.50 3.23 -0.08
CA TYR A 35 7.20 1.87 0.33
C TYR A 35 7.04 1.88 1.84
N VAL A 36 5.83 1.58 2.30
CA VAL A 36 5.49 1.54 3.72
C VAL A 36 5.17 0.12 4.15
N ARG A 37 5.54 -0.25 5.37
CA ARG A 37 5.10 -1.50 6.02
C ARG A 37 4.33 -1.19 7.29
N CYS A 38 3.34 -2.01 7.60
CA CYS A 38 2.73 -1.99 8.91
C CYS A 38 3.70 -2.58 9.93
N VAL A 39 3.87 -1.90 11.06
CA VAL A 39 4.75 -2.36 12.15
C VAL A 39 4.18 -3.60 12.86
N ASP A 40 2.86 -3.76 12.87
CA ASP A 40 2.15 -4.81 13.61
C ASP A 40 2.02 -6.11 12.80
N CYS A 41 1.51 -6.03 11.57
CA CYS A 41 1.25 -7.21 10.73
C CYS A 41 2.29 -7.44 9.62
N GLY A 42 3.22 -6.51 9.39
CA GLY A 42 4.24 -6.64 8.35
C GLY A 42 3.73 -6.51 6.91
N ILE A 43 2.45 -6.17 6.73
CA ILE A 43 1.84 -5.90 5.44
C ILE A 43 2.51 -4.70 4.79
N ARG A 44 2.73 -4.76 3.47
CA ARG A 44 3.37 -3.69 2.72
C ARG A 44 2.38 -2.98 1.83
N ARG A 45 2.57 -1.67 1.69
CA ARG A 45 1.80 -0.80 0.80
C ARG A 45 2.75 0.16 0.11
N VAL A 46 2.39 0.59 -1.09
CA VAL A 46 3.11 1.67 -1.78
C VAL A 46 2.19 2.88 -1.86
N ASP A 47 2.70 4.00 -1.37
CA ASP A 47 2.03 5.29 -1.40
C ASP A 47 2.75 6.20 -2.40
N LEU A 48 2.01 6.81 -3.33
CA LEU A 48 2.52 7.86 -4.22
C LEU A 48 2.09 9.21 -3.69
N GLN A 49 3.07 10.08 -3.48
CA GLN A 49 2.85 11.48 -3.27
C GLN A 49 3.17 12.23 -4.57
N PRO A 50 2.17 12.58 -5.40
CA PRO A 50 2.41 13.26 -6.67
C PRO A 50 2.99 14.67 -6.46
N HIS A 51 2.64 15.31 -5.34
CA HIS A 51 3.17 16.61 -4.98
C HIS A 51 3.35 16.71 -3.45
N PRO A 52 4.41 17.36 -2.93
CA PRO A 52 4.67 17.43 -1.49
C PRO A 52 3.57 18.13 -0.69
N LEU A 53 2.76 18.97 -1.33
CA LEU A 53 1.60 19.64 -0.71
C LEU A 53 0.30 18.82 -0.80
N LEU A 54 0.31 17.70 -1.54
CA LEU A 54 -0.83 16.81 -1.66
C LEU A 54 -0.66 15.62 -0.72
N PRO A 55 -1.76 15.11 -0.14
CA PRO A 55 -1.70 13.90 0.66
C PRO A 55 -1.23 12.73 -0.22
N PRO A 56 -0.39 11.83 0.32
CA PRO A 56 0.00 10.62 -0.38
C PRO A 56 -1.21 9.73 -0.66
N GLN A 57 -1.27 9.21 -1.88
CA GLN A 57 -2.31 8.29 -2.34
C GLN A 57 -1.76 6.87 -2.37
N SER A 58 -2.46 5.93 -1.76
CA SER A 58 -2.09 4.52 -1.82
C SER A 58 -2.29 3.99 -3.24
N LEU A 59 -1.19 3.67 -3.94
CA LEU A 59 -1.22 3.14 -5.30
C LEU A 59 -1.49 1.64 -5.34
N THR A 60 -1.09 0.93 -4.29
CA THR A 60 -1.20 -0.54 -4.26
C THR A 60 -2.18 -0.95 -3.17
N ARG A 61 -2.97 -1.99 -3.46
CA ARG A 61 -3.63 -2.77 -2.41
C ARG A 61 -2.56 -3.32 -1.47
N THR A 62 -2.89 -3.44 -0.19
CA THR A 62 -2.01 -4.02 0.81
C THR A 62 -1.58 -5.43 0.38
N VAL A 63 -0.27 -5.62 0.19
CA VAL A 63 0.33 -6.90 -0.19
C VAL A 63 1.13 -7.37 1.02
N GLY A 64 0.62 -8.41 1.68
CA GLY A 64 1.31 -9.11 2.74
C GLY A 64 1.00 -10.59 2.62
N ASP A 65 2.02 -11.41 2.84
CA ASP A 65 1.84 -12.83 3.06
C ASP A 65 0.94 -13.01 4.28
N ARG A 66 -0.02 -13.95 4.24
CA ARG A 66 -0.76 -14.40 5.43
C ARG A 66 0.22 -15.19 6.32
N GLY A 67 1.24 -14.52 6.82
CA GLY A 67 2.19 -15.03 7.77
C GLY A 67 1.40 -15.44 9.00
N THR A 68 1.27 -16.75 9.15
CA THR A 68 0.66 -17.41 10.29
C THR A 68 1.22 -16.79 11.57
N VAL A 69 0.33 -16.19 12.37
CA VAL A 69 0.60 -15.89 13.78
C VAL A 69 1.17 -17.17 14.40
N ARG A 70 2.37 -17.08 14.93
CA ARG A 70 3.03 -18.16 15.68
C ARG A 70 3.18 -17.73 17.12
#